data_AF-A0A4R3VG19-F1
#
_entry.id   AF-A0A4R3VG19-F1
#
_cell.length_a   1.000
_cell.length_b   1.000
_cell.length_c   1.000
_cell.angle_alpha   90.00
_cell.angle_beta   90.00
_cell.angle_gamma   90.00
#
_symmetry.space_group_name_H-M   'P 1'
#
loop_
_entity.id
_entity.type
_entity.pdbx_description
1 polymer ?
#
loop_
_entity_poly.entity_id
_entity_poly.type
_entity_poly.pdbx_seq_one_letter_code
_entity_poly.pdbx_strand_id
1 'polypeptide(L)'
;MRPGCRAASFTTAPRPAFCRARGNHKKKNMQTNNKNFEVGRFMVSPMSQARDGGGFDALVSIRSGHGMASVDRVMRFTPQFRSSRAAVRYASAEGLAWARAH
;
A
#
# COMPACT_ATOMS: atom_id res chain seq x y z
N MET A 1 2.96 35.14 -63.42
CA MET A 1 2.34 34.77 -62.14
C MET A 1 2.34 33.25 -61.97
N ARG A 2 3.30 32.69 -61.23
CA ARG A 2 3.29 31.34 -60.62
C ARG A 2 4.16 31.41 -59.36
N PRO A 3 3.72 30.84 -58.23
CA PRO A 3 4.12 29.48 -57.83
C PRO A 3 2.93 28.70 -57.26
N GLY A 4 2.86 27.37 -57.22
CA GLY A 4 3.92 26.37 -57.14
C GLY A 4 4.07 25.86 -55.71
N CYS A 5 3.32 24.79 -55.38
CA CYS A 5 3.62 23.77 -54.35
C CYS A 5 3.75 24.21 -52.87
N ARG A 6 2.98 23.58 -51.95
CA ARG A 6 3.52 22.61 -50.96
C ARG A 6 2.52 22.15 -49.89
N ALA A 7 2.59 20.84 -49.68
CA ALA A 7 2.54 20.11 -48.41
C ALA A 7 1.24 20.09 -47.59
N ALA A 8 0.49 18.99 -47.80
CA ALA A 8 -0.37 18.39 -46.79
C ALA A 8 0.43 18.18 -45.49
N SER A 9 -0.01 18.84 -44.42
CA SER A 9 0.61 18.75 -43.11
C SER A 9 -0.06 17.66 -42.28
N PHE A 10 0.71 16.57 -42.12
CA PHE A 10 0.85 15.78 -40.90
C PHE A 10 -0.40 15.16 -40.28
N THR A 11 -0.67 13.93 -40.71
CA THR A 11 -1.28 12.87 -39.90
C THR A 11 -0.60 12.81 -38.51
N THR A 12 -1.29 13.31 -37.49
CA THR A 12 -0.94 12.98 -36.09
C THR A 12 -1.69 11.71 -35.74
N ALA A 13 -1.01 10.57 -35.87
CA ALA A 13 -1.48 9.30 -35.36
C ALA A 13 -1.63 9.38 -33.82
N PRO A 14 -2.59 8.64 -33.23
CA PRO A 14 -2.83 8.68 -31.80
C PRO A 14 -1.84 7.78 -31.02
N ARG A 15 -1.77 8.05 -29.71
CA ARG A 15 -1.31 7.20 -28.59
C ARG A 15 0.12 7.47 -28.08
N PRO A 16 0.24 7.66 -26.76
CA PRO A 16 0.75 6.52 -26.00
C PRO A 16 -0.34 5.94 -25.10
N ALA A 17 -0.52 4.63 -25.23
CA ALA A 17 -1.24 3.82 -24.28
C ALA A 17 -0.56 3.97 -22.91
N PHE A 18 -1.23 4.62 -21.96
CA PHE A 18 -0.90 4.43 -20.56
C PHE A 18 -1.37 3.01 -20.19
N CYS A 19 -0.52 2.03 -20.49
CA CYS A 19 -0.64 0.69 -19.98
C CYS A 19 -0.56 0.78 -18.45
N ARG A 20 -1.71 0.91 -17.79
CA ARG A 20 -1.85 0.56 -16.37
C ARG A 20 -1.67 -0.95 -16.28
N ALA A 21 -0.41 -1.38 -16.24
CA ALA A 21 -0.04 -2.64 -15.65
C ALA A 21 -0.46 -2.56 -14.17
N ARG A 22 -1.69 -2.98 -13.87
CA ARG A 22 -2.08 -3.31 -12.50
C ARG A 22 -1.29 -4.56 -12.16
N GLY A 23 -0.09 -4.34 -11.60
CA GLY A 23 0.76 -5.37 -11.05
C GLY A 23 -0.09 -6.26 -10.16
N ASN A 24 -0.08 -7.54 -10.47
CA ASN A 24 -0.65 -8.59 -9.65
C ASN A 24 0.25 -8.70 -8.41
N HIS A 25 0.06 -7.81 -7.44
CA HIS A 25 0.71 -7.91 -6.15
C HIS A 25 0.05 -9.08 -5.43
N LYS A 26 0.65 -10.25 -5.65
CA LYS A 26 0.47 -11.50 -4.92
C LYS A 26 0.43 -11.16 -3.43
N LYS A 27 -0.78 -10.99 -2.88
CA LYS A 27 -0.99 -10.76 -1.46
C LYS A 27 -0.57 -12.06 -0.78
N LYS A 28 0.67 -12.07 -0.28
CA LYS A 28 1.18 -13.10 0.62
C LYS A 28 0.13 -13.31 1.71
N ASN A 29 0.03 -14.55 2.19
CA ASN A 29 -0.84 -15.03 3.26
C ASN A 29 -0.86 -14.10 4.50
N MET A 30 -1.57 -12.97 4.40
CA MET A 30 -1.68 -11.92 5.41
C MET A 30 -3.06 -12.07 6.00
N GLN A 31 -3.16 -12.92 7.02
CA GLN A 31 -4.41 -13.12 7.75
C GLN A 31 -4.78 -11.80 8.44
N THR A 32 -5.67 -11.07 7.76
CA THR A 32 -6.16 -9.76 8.16
C THR A 32 -7.43 -10.02 8.96
N ASN A 33 -7.29 -10.34 10.26
CA ASN A 33 -8.46 -10.39 11.13
C ASN A 33 -8.87 -8.94 11.48
N ASN A 34 -9.60 -8.35 10.54
CA ASN A 34 -10.70 -7.41 10.69
C ASN A 34 -10.56 -6.37 11.81
N LYS A 35 -9.99 -5.20 11.50
CA LYS A 35 -10.48 -3.82 11.72
C LYS A 35 -9.33 -2.87 11.36
N ASN A 36 -9.19 -2.52 10.09
CA ASN A 36 -8.38 -1.36 9.73
C ASN A 36 -9.08 -0.15 10.36
N PHE A 37 -8.37 0.65 11.15
CA PHE A 37 -8.96 1.79 11.84
C PHE A 37 -8.27 3.06 11.38
N GLU A 38 -9.09 4.09 11.14
CA GLU A 38 -8.63 5.40 10.73
C GLU A 38 -8.46 6.27 11.97
N VAL A 39 -7.28 6.89 12.08
CA VAL A 39 -6.93 7.81 13.16
C VAL A 39 -6.59 9.14 12.49
N GLY A 40 -7.59 10.01 12.38
CA GLY A 40 -7.47 11.29 11.69
C GLY A 40 -7.07 11.12 10.23
N ARG A 41 -5.83 11.49 9.89
CA ARG A 41 -5.24 11.38 8.54
C ARG A 41 -4.53 10.06 8.25
N PHE A 42 -4.45 9.18 9.24
CA PHE A 42 -3.72 7.92 9.17
C PHE A 42 -4.68 6.74 9.09
N MET A 43 -4.47 5.83 8.15
CA MET A 43 -5.17 4.55 8.09
C MET A 43 -4.23 3.46 8.61
N VAL A 44 -4.61 2.84 9.73
CA VAL A 44 -3.81 1.83 10.41
C VAL A 44 -4.37 0.44 10.10
N SER A 45 -3.49 -0.44 9.61
CA SER A 45 -3.80 -1.78 9.15
C SER A 45 -2.97 -2.80 9.94
N PRO A 46 -3.50 -3.36 11.04
CA PRO A 46 -2.81 -4.38 11.82
C PRO A 46 -2.80 -5.72 11.06
N MET A 47 -1.65 -6.37 11.05
CA MET A 47 -1.38 -7.57 10.26
C MET A 47 -0.51 -8.54 11.07
N SER A 48 -0.71 -9.84 10.86
CA SER A 48 0.21 -10.86 11.37
C SER A 48 0.82 -11.63 10.22
N GLN A 49 2.12 -11.90 10.31
CA GLN A 49 2.83 -12.73 9.35
C GLN A 49 3.31 -14.00 10.04
N ALA A 50 2.92 -15.16 9.51
CA ALA A 50 3.46 -16.44 9.93
C ALA A 50 4.93 -16.56 9.49
N ARG A 51 5.76 -17.09 10.38
CA ARG A 51 7.17 -17.41 10.12
C ARG A 51 7.33 -18.92 9.94
N ASP A 52 8.28 -19.30 9.09
CA ASP A 52 8.54 -20.70 8.74
C ASP A 52 8.98 -21.56 9.95
N GLY A 53 9.44 -20.93 11.05
CA GLY A 53 9.88 -21.58 12.29
C GLY A 53 8.82 -21.74 13.40
N GLY A 54 7.53 -21.54 13.11
CA GLY A 54 6.47 -21.78 14.11
C GLY A 54 6.17 -20.60 15.03
N GLY A 55 6.11 -19.38 14.47
CA GLY A 55 5.74 -18.16 15.18
C GLY A 55 5.02 -17.17 14.28
N PHE A 56 4.49 -16.10 14.88
CA PHE A 56 3.82 -15.00 14.21
C PHE A 56 4.49 -13.68 14.55
N ASP A 57 4.92 -12.97 13.52
CA ASP A 57 5.37 -11.58 13.64
C ASP A 57 4.15 -10.65 13.61
N ALA A 58 4.16 -9.64 14.47
CA ALA A 58 3.20 -8.56 14.44
C ALA A 58 3.69 -7.47 13.49
N LEU A 59 2.84 -7.01 12.59
CA LEU A 59 3.11 -5.92 11.66
C LEU A 59 1.95 -4.94 11.64
N VAL A 60 2.24 -3.69 11.37
CA VAL A 60 1.22 -2.68 11.11
C VAL A 60 1.62 -1.84 9.91
N SER A 61 0.69 -1.66 8.98
CA SER A 61 0.83 -0.72 7.87
C SER A 61 0.06 0.53 8.24
N ILE A 62 0.74 1.67 8.22
CA ILE A 62 0.16 2.97 8.48
C ILE A 62 0.28 3.79 7.21
N ARG A 63 -0.86 3.96 6.56
CA ARG A 63 -0.96 4.79 5.36
C ARG A 63 -1.28 6.22 5.78
N SER A 64 -0.47 7.16 5.31
CA SER A 64 -0.64 8.59 5.50
C SER A 64 -0.64 9.30 4.14
N GLY A 65 -1.64 10.13 3.86
CA GLY A 65 -1.63 11.05 2.72
C GLY A 65 -2.93 11.08 1.91
N HIS A 66 -3.07 12.10 1.07
CA HIS A 66 -4.21 12.34 0.20
C HIS A 66 -3.70 12.62 -1.23
N GLY A 67 -4.25 11.96 -2.23
CA GLY A 67 -3.82 12.11 -3.64
C GLY A 67 -2.51 11.37 -3.97
N MET A 68 -1.63 12.00 -4.75
CA MET A 68 -0.40 11.38 -5.28
C MET A 68 0.74 11.23 -4.26
N ALA A 69 0.65 11.86 -3.09
CA ALA A 69 1.64 11.78 -2.01
C ALA A 69 1.16 10.87 -0.86
N SER A 70 0.55 9.73 -1.18
CA SER A 70 0.20 8.70 -0.18
C SER A 70 1.45 7.88 0.16
N VAL A 71 1.92 7.98 1.40
CA VAL A 71 3.04 7.19 1.93
C VAL A 71 2.47 6.06 2.78
N ASP A 72 3.00 4.85 2.61
CA ASP A 72 2.73 3.71 3.49
C ASP A 72 3.95 3.46 4.36
N ARG A 73 3.73 3.38 5.68
CA ARG A 73 4.76 3.04 6.66
C ARG A 73 4.44 1.68 7.25
N VAL A 74 5.24 0.68 6.90
CA VAL A 74 5.11 -0.64 7.51
C VAL A 74 6.06 -0.74 8.69
N MET A 75 5.50 -0.86 9.89
CA MET A 75 6.25 -1.19 11.09
C MET A 75 6.14 -2.67 11.37
N ARG A 76 7.28 -3.34 11.51
CA ARG A 76 7.37 -4.74 11.93
C ARG A 76 7.88 -4.79 13.36
N PHE A 77 7.11 -5.40 14.23
CA PHE A 77 7.49 -5.58 15.62
C PHE A 77 8.38 -6.83 15.76
N THR A 78 9.40 -6.75 16.61
CA THR A 78 10.32 -7.85 16.93
C THR A 78 9.74 -8.99 17.80
N PRO A 79 8.78 -8.79 18.72
CA PRO A 79 8.27 -9.88 19.54
C PRO A 79 7.55 -10.91 18.68
N GLN A 80 7.96 -12.17 18.85
CA GLN A 80 7.35 -13.30 18.19
C GLN A 80 6.21 -13.83 19.04
N PHE A 81 5.04 -13.91 18.45
CA PHE A 81 3.87 -14.45 19.11
C PHE A 81 3.67 -15.91 18.73
N ARG A 82 3.29 -16.74 19.69
CA ARG A 82 2.87 -18.13 19.42
C ARG A 82 1.49 -18.22 18.76
N SER A 83 0.74 -17.11 18.73
CA SER A 83 -0.61 -17.03 18.16
C SER A 83 -0.77 -15.80 17.27
N SER A 84 -1.35 -15.99 16.08
CA SER A 84 -1.71 -14.90 15.16
C SER A 84 -2.62 -13.87 15.83
N ARG A 85 -3.60 -14.32 16.64
CA ARG A 85 -4.52 -13.41 17.33
C ARG A 85 -3.81 -12.51 18.35
N ALA A 86 -2.79 -13.05 19.03
CA ALA A 86 -1.96 -12.25 19.93
C ALA A 86 -1.13 -11.20 19.16
N ALA A 87 -0.55 -11.60 18.03
CA ALA A 87 0.19 -10.69 17.14
C ALA A 87 -0.68 -9.54 16.62
N VAL A 88 -1.88 -9.84 16.12
CA VAL A 88 -2.81 -8.82 15.60
C VAL A 88 -3.26 -7.87 16.72
N ARG A 89 -3.57 -8.37 17.92
CA ARG A 89 -3.94 -7.53 19.06
C ARG A 89 -2.81 -6.57 19.44
N TYR A 90 -1.57 -7.07 19.49
CA TYR A 90 -0.39 -6.26 19.77
C TYR A 90 -0.19 -5.19 18.68
N ALA A 91 -0.20 -5.59 17.40
CA ALA A 91 -0.09 -4.66 16.27
C ALA A 91 -1.17 -3.57 16.28
N SER A 92 -2.39 -3.91 16.70
CA SER A 92 -3.50 -2.96 16.79
C SER A 92 -3.28 -1.93 17.90
N ALA A 93 -2.85 -2.37 19.09
CA ALA A 93 -2.58 -1.48 20.21
C ALA A 93 -1.43 -0.52 19.90
N GLU A 94 -0.31 -1.07 19.40
CA GLU A 94 0.87 -0.28 19.03
C GLU A 94 0.58 0.66 17.85
N GLY A 95 -0.12 0.18 16.82
CA GLY A 95 -0.52 1.00 15.69
C GLY A 95 -1.43 2.17 16.09
N LEU A 96 -2.33 1.94 17.04
CA LEU A 96 -3.21 2.97 17.58
C LEU A 96 -2.43 3.98 18.42
N ALA A 97 -1.53 3.51 19.29
CA ALA A 97 -0.67 4.40 20.08
C ALA A 97 0.20 5.28 19.18
N TRP A 98 0.81 4.70 18.15
CA TRP A 98 1.61 5.43 17.18
C TRP A 98 0.80 6.50 16.45
N ALA A 99 -0.39 6.14 15.94
CA ALA A 99 -1.21 7.05 15.15
C ALA A 99 -1.87 8.15 15.98
N ARG A 100 -1.99 7.97 17.29
CA ARG A 100 -2.42 9.03 18.23
C ARG A 100 -1.27 9.97 18.63
N ALA A 101 -0.03 9.50 18.58
CA ALA A 101 1.14 10.28 18.93
C ALA A 101 1.68 11.16 17.78
N HIS A 102 1.19 10.98 16.55
CA HIS A 102 1.62 11.68 15.31
C HIS A 102 0.46 12.46 14.66
#